data_AF-X1AWH2-F1
#
_entry.id   AF-X1AWH2-F1
#
_cell.length_a   1.000
_cell.length_b   1.000
_cell.length_c   1.000
_cell.angle_alpha   90.00
_cell.angle_beta   90.00
_cell.angle_gamma   90.00
#
_symmetry.space_group_name_H-M   'P 1'
#
loop_
_entity.id
_entity.type
_entity.pdbx_description
1 polymer ?
#
loop_
_entity_poly.entity_id
_entity_poly.type
_entity_poly.pdbx_seq_one_letter_code
_entity_poly.pdbx_strand_id
1 'polypeptide(L)'
;MKAEDVVADQVVPEPIVPVELTPINFTLDDAHRKATRLLLSLMSDVGIEEATFHYDSGKMGIRQMTPDHVAMIIATIDVNNGLDEINVSRNFTVGIDAFERALKLSKLQGLRL
;
A
#
# COMPACT_ATOMS: atom_id res chain seq x y z
N MET A 1 56.81 30.12 -14.82
CA MET A 1 55.36 29.98 -14.59
C MET A 1 55.10 28.49 -14.43
N LYS A 2 54.66 28.03 -13.25
CA LYS A 2 54.31 26.62 -13.01
C LYS A 2 52.79 26.52 -12.97
N ALA A 3 52.23 25.61 -13.76
CA ALA A 3 50.81 25.31 -13.75
C ALA A 3 50.49 24.53 -12.46
N GLU A 4 49.59 25.09 -11.65
CA GLU A 4 49.03 24.42 -10.50
C GLU A 4 47.95 23.45 -10.99
N ASP A 5 48.12 22.19 -10.63
CA ASP A 5 47.27 21.07 -11.01
C ASP A 5 46.00 21.14 -10.13
N VAL A 6 44.84 21.24 -10.77
CA VAL A 6 43.53 21.32 -10.11
C VAL A 6 43.15 19.91 -9.65
N VAL A 7 43.20 19.66 -8.35
CA VAL A 7 42.72 18.41 -7.75
C VAL A 7 41.21 18.35 -7.95
N ALA A 8 40.77 17.43 -8.80
CA ALA A 8 39.36 17.09 -8.95
C ALA A 8 38.85 16.54 -7.61
N ASP A 9 37.96 17.29 -6.96
CA ASP A 9 37.20 16.87 -5.80
C ASP A 9 36.36 15.65 -6.23
N GLN A 10 36.83 14.45 -5.91
CA GLN A 10 36.08 13.23 -6.18
C GLN A 10 34.91 13.19 -5.20
N VAL A 11 33.74 13.60 -5.68
CA VAL A 11 32.46 13.37 -5.01
C VAL A 11 32.27 11.85 -4.90
N VAL A 12 32.54 11.29 -3.72
CA VAL A 12 32.22 9.90 -3.41
C VAL A 12 30.70 9.80 -3.37
N PRO A 13 30.03 9.03 -4.25
CA PRO A 13 28.59 8.86 -4.17
C PRO A 13 28.25 8.16 -2.85
N GLU A 14 27.29 8.71 -2.11
CA GLU A 14 26.78 8.09 -0.89
C GLU A 14 26.31 6.64 -1.20
N PRO A 15 26.59 5.67 -0.31
CA PRO A 15 26.17 4.30 -0.52
C PRO A 15 24.64 4.23 -0.61
N ILE A 16 24.15 3.71 -1.74
CA ILE A 16 22.72 3.46 -1.95
C ILE A 16 22.32 2.34 -0.96
N VAL A 17 21.69 2.73 0.16
CA VAL A 17 21.13 1.76 1.11
C VAL A 17 19.93 1.09 0.44
N PRO A 18 19.91 -0.25 0.29
CA PRO A 18 18.72 -0.94 -0.19
C PRO A 18 17.60 -0.70 0.81
N VAL A 19 16.49 -0.12 0.36
CA VAL A 19 15.27 -0.04 1.17
C VAL A 19 14.76 -1.46 1.35
N GLU A 20 14.88 -2.02 2.56
CA GLU A 20 14.25 -3.29 2.88
C GLU A 20 12.72 -3.13 2.76
N LEU A 21 12.15 -3.76 1.73
CA LEU A 21 10.72 -3.88 1.57
C LEU A 21 10.21 -4.93 2.54
N THR A 22 9.78 -4.52 3.74
CA THR A 22 9.09 -5.44 4.65
C THR A 22 7.76 -5.86 4.02
N PRO A 23 7.54 -7.17 3.77
CA PRO A 23 6.27 -7.64 3.21
C PRO A 23 5.10 -7.32 4.14
N ILE A 24 3.94 -7.01 3.55
CA ILE A 24 2.74 -6.60 4.28
C ILE A 24 1.86 -7.84 4.44
N ASN A 25 2.05 -8.55 5.56
CA ASN A 25 1.23 -9.71 5.90
C ASN A 25 0.00 -9.27 6.71
N PHE A 26 -1.19 -9.51 6.16
CA PHE A 26 -2.44 -9.39 6.92
C PHE A 26 -3.46 -10.42 6.42
N THR A 27 -4.20 -11.02 7.35
CA THR A 27 -5.25 -12.01 7.03
C THR A 27 -6.58 -11.48 7.50
N LEU A 28 -7.41 -11.00 6.57
CA LEU A 28 -8.79 -10.60 6.87
C LEU A 28 -9.70 -11.81 7.05
N ASP A 29 -10.52 -11.80 8.10
CA ASP A 29 -11.67 -12.67 8.21
C ASP A 29 -12.66 -12.49 7.03
N ASP A 30 -13.67 -13.35 6.95
CA ASP A 30 -14.63 -13.34 5.84
C ASP A 30 -15.45 -12.03 5.73
N ALA A 31 -15.78 -11.41 6.88
CA ALA A 31 -16.59 -10.19 6.90
C ALA A 31 -15.77 -9.00 6.38
N HIS A 32 -14.56 -8.82 6.89
CA HIS A 32 -13.66 -7.75 6.46
C HIS A 32 -13.20 -7.98 5.03
N ARG A 33 -12.94 -9.23 4.61
CA ARG A 33 -12.61 -9.55 3.22
C ARG A 33 -13.74 -9.18 2.27
N LYS A 34 -14.99 -9.45 2.64
CA LYS A 34 -16.16 -9.04 1.85
C LYS A 34 -16.27 -7.52 1.77
N ALA A 35 -16.08 -6.81 2.88
CA ALA A 35 -16.11 -5.35 2.93
C ALA A 35 -15.02 -4.73 2.06
N THR A 36 -13.76 -5.18 2.19
CA THR A 36 -12.64 -4.71 1.37
C THR A 36 -12.87 -4.99 -0.11
N ARG A 37 -13.40 -6.16 -0.49
CA ARG A 37 -13.71 -6.45 -1.89
C ARG A 37 -14.79 -5.53 -2.48
N LEU A 38 -15.83 -5.22 -1.71
CA LEU A 38 -16.87 -4.28 -2.14
C LEU A 38 -16.30 -2.88 -2.34
N LEU A 39 -15.42 -2.44 -1.43
CA LEU A 39 -14.70 -1.18 -1.57
C LEU A 39 -13.83 -1.16 -2.84
N LEU A 40 -13.02 -2.19 -3.08
CA LEU A 40 -12.17 -2.27 -4.27
C LEU A 40 -12.99 -2.30 -5.57
N SER A 41 -14.13 -3.00 -5.58
CA SER A 41 -15.04 -2.99 -6.73
C SER A 41 -15.55 -1.58 -7.00
N LEU A 42 -16.02 -0.88 -5.96
CA LEU A 42 -16.49 0.50 -6.10
C LEU A 42 -15.38 1.43 -6.63
N MET A 43 -14.15 1.26 -6.15
CA MET A 43 -13.00 2.06 -6.59
C MET A 43 -12.66 1.80 -8.06
N SER A 44 -12.70 0.54 -8.49
CA SER A 44 -12.52 0.16 -9.89
C SER A 44 -13.63 0.72 -10.78
N ASP A 45 -14.89 0.65 -10.34
CA ASP A 45 -16.05 1.15 -11.08
C ASP A 45 -15.99 2.67 -11.32
N VAL A 46 -15.34 3.42 -10.42
CA VAL A 46 -15.13 4.87 -10.57
C VAL A 46 -13.77 5.24 -11.19
N GLY A 47 -13.03 4.26 -11.72
CA GLY A 47 -11.79 4.48 -12.45
C GLY A 47 -10.55 4.77 -11.58
N ILE A 48 -10.56 4.38 -10.31
CA ILE A 48 -9.36 4.47 -9.47
C ILE A 48 -8.49 3.24 -9.68
N GLU A 49 -7.28 3.46 -10.18
CA GLU A 49 -6.31 2.38 -10.46
C GLU A 49 -5.42 2.05 -9.25
N GLU A 50 -5.10 3.05 -8.43
CA GLU A 50 -4.20 2.95 -7.28
C GLU A 50 -4.78 3.71 -6.09
N ALA A 51 -4.58 3.19 -4.88
CA ALA A 51 -4.94 3.92 -3.68
C ALA A 51 -4.05 3.62 -2.48
N THR A 52 -3.94 4.62 -1.60
CA THR A 52 -3.22 4.52 -0.34
C THR A 52 -4.17 4.17 0.80
N PHE A 53 -3.90 3.03 1.43
CA PHE A 53 -4.52 2.63 2.67
C PHE A 53 -3.70 3.18 3.84
N HIS A 54 -4.37 3.90 4.72
CA HIS A 54 -3.80 4.40 5.95
C HIS A 54 -4.15 3.45 7.09
N TYR A 55 -3.14 3.01 7.83
CA TYR A 55 -3.37 2.21 9.03
C TYR A 55 -3.13 3.07 10.26
N ASP A 56 -4.13 3.15 11.12
CA ASP A 56 -4.04 3.82 12.42
C ASP A 56 -4.80 3.01 13.47
N SER A 57 -4.07 2.53 14.48
CA SER A 57 -4.63 1.95 15.70
C SER A 57 -5.71 0.87 15.46
N GLY A 58 -5.45 0.00 14.46
CA GLY A 58 -6.37 -1.08 14.10
C GLY A 58 -7.54 -0.67 13.22
N LYS A 59 -7.47 0.51 12.60
CA LYS A 59 -8.37 0.94 11.55
C LYS A 59 -7.60 1.11 10.26
N MET A 60 -8.14 0.55 9.19
CA MET A 60 -7.64 0.75 7.85
C MET A 60 -8.56 1.75 7.14
N GLY A 61 -8.05 2.95 6.89
CA GLY A 61 -8.76 4.03 6.22
C GLY A 61 -8.29 4.22 4.78
N ILE A 62 -9.16 4.78 3.95
CA ILE A 62 -8.83 5.22 2.60
C ILE A 62 -9.52 6.55 2.33
N ARG A 63 -8.82 7.43 1.62
CA ARG A 63 -9.37 8.71 1.15
C ARG A 63 -8.83 8.97 -0.24
N GLN A 64 -9.66 8.72 -1.25
CA GLN A 64 -9.25 8.79 -2.64
C GLN A 64 -10.23 9.63 -3.45
N MET A 65 -9.71 10.57 -4.23
CA MET A 65 -10.48 11.33 -5.20
C MET A 65 -10.55 10.55 -6.51
N THR A 66 -11.68 10.60 -7.21
CA THR A 66 -11.80 10.06 -8.57
C THR A 66 -10.92 10.87 -9.54
N PRO A 67 -10.43 10.26 -10.64
CA PRO A 67 -9.54 10.95 -11.58
C PRO A 67 -10.13 12.22 -12.20
N ASP A 68 -11.46 12.28 -12.34
CA ASP A 68 -12.21 13.42 -12.87
C ASP A 68 -12.56 14.48 -11.80
N HIS A 69 -12.18 14.27 -10.55
CA HIS A 69 -12.44 15.15 -9.40
C HIS A 69 -13.93 15.41 -9.10
N VAL A 70 -14.84 14.53 -9.53
CA VAL A 70 -16.28 14.69 -9.27
C VAL A 70 -16.72 14.02 -7.97
N ALA A 71 -15.97 13.02 -7.47
CA ALA A 71 -16.33 12.27 -6.28
C ALA A 71 -15.10 11.93 -5.42
N MET A 72 -15.33 11.82 -4.11
CA MET A 72 -14.33 11.36 -3.15
C MET A 72 -14.86 10.11 -2.44
N ILE A 73 -14.08 9.03 -2.48
CA ILE A 73 -14.31 7.83 -1.69
C ILE A 73 -13.59 8.00 -0.36
N ILE A 74 -14.37 7.94 0.71
CA ILE A 74 -13.87 7.88 2.09
C ILE A 74 -14.44 6.61 2.71
N ALA A 75 -13.58 5.70 3.10
CA ALA A 75 -13.98 4.48 3.79
C ALA A 75 -13.03 4.18 4.95
N THR A 76 -13.57 3.54 5.98
CA THR A 76 -12.79 3.06 7.12
C THR A 76 -13.29 1.67 7.48
N ILE A 77 -12.35 0.75 7.62
CA ILE A 77 -12.59 -0.63 8.02
C ILE A 77 -11.92 -0.78 9.39
N ASP A 78 -12.72 -1.05 10.42
CA ASP A 78 -12.18 -1.48 11.71
C ASP A 78 -11.64 -2.89 11.52
N VAL A 79 -10.36 -3.11 11.82
CA VAL A 79 -9.69 -4.40 11.63
C VAL A 79 -9.20 -5.00 12.95
N ASN A 80 -9.47 -4.36 14.11
CA ASN A 80 -9.08 -4.85 15.43
C ASN A 80 -9.77 -6.17 15.81
N ASN A 81 -10.98 -6.41 15.30
CA ASN A 81 -11.80 -7.56 15.69
C ASN A 81 -11.74 -8.73 14.68
N GLY A 82 -10.94 -8.63 13.62
CA GLY A 82 -10.98 -9.58 12.49
C GLY A 82 -9.63 -9.96 11.89
N LEU A 83 -8.54 -9.72 12.61
CA LEU A 83 -7.17 -10.05 12.20
C LEU A 83 -6.51 -10.89 13.31
N ASP A 84 -6.17 -12.15 13.01
CA ASP A 84 -5.50 -13.06 13.96
C ASP A 84 -4.02 -12.67 14.19
N GLU A 85 -3.39 -12.00 13.23
CA GLU A 85 -2.01 -11.47 13.33
C GLU A 85 -1.93 -10.17 12.52
N ILE A 86 -1.72 -9.02 13.21
CA ILE A 86 -1.48 -7.74 12.52
C ILE A 86 0.01 -7.45 12.51
N ASN A 87 0.60 -7.37 11.32
CA ASN A 87 1.88 -6.72 11.11
C ASN A 87 1.79 -5.59 10.08
N VAL A 88 0.63 -4.92 10.02
CA VAL A 88 0.46 -3.68 9.27
C VAL A 88 0.92 -2.53 10.17
N SER A 89 2.19 -2.15 10.03
CA SER A 89 2.80 -1.06 10.81
C SER A 89 2.89 0.26 10.04
N ARG A 90 2.44 0.29 8.78
CA ARG A 90 2.62 1.43 7.88
C ARG A 90 1.49 1.58 6.88
N ASN A 91 1.32 2.81 6.40
CA ASN A 91 0.51 3.10 5.23
C ASN A 91 1.08 2.38 4.01
N PHE A 92 0.21 1.96 3.10
CA PHE A 92 0.63 1.26 1.90
C PHE A 92 -0.22 1.63 0.71
N THR A 93 0.42 1.63 -0.45
CA THR A 93 -0.21 1.96 -1.72
C THR A 93 -0.26 0.71 -2.58
N VAL A 94 -1.43 0.42 -3.16
CA VAL A 94 -1.66 -0.78 -3.96
C VAL A 94 -2.49 -0.46 -5.20
N GLY A 95 -2.20 -1.17 -6.28
CA GLY A 95 -3.08 -1.21 -7.44
C GLY A 95 -4.37 -1.96 -7.10
N ILE A 96 -5.52 -1.35 -7.36
CA ILE A 96 -6.84 -1.87 -6.99
C ILE A 96 -7.09 -3.25 -7.60
N ASP A 97 -6.78 -3.43 -8.89
CA ASP A 97 -6.91 -4.71 -9.58
C ASP A 97 -6.00 -5.80 -9.02
N ALA A 98 -4.74 -5.46 -8.73
CA ALA A 98 -3.79 -6.41 -8.17
C ALA A 98 -4.23 -6.86 -6.78
N PHE A 99 -4.73 -5.92 -5.98
CA PHE A 99 -5.19 -6.20 -4.63
C PHE A 99 -6.48 -7.02 -4.60
N GLU A 100 -7.42 -6.73 -5.50
CA GLU A 100 -8.65 -7.52 -5.62
C GLU A 100 -8.34 -8.97 -6.04
N ARG A 101 -7.37 -9.17 -6.95
CA ARG A 101 -6.88 -10.51 -7.32
C ARG A 101 -6.23 -11.22 -6.14
N ALA A 102 -5.38 -10.54 -5.36
CA ALA A 102 -4.74 -11.12 -4.18
C ALA A 102 -5.77 -11.59 -3.13
N LEU A 103 -6.80 -10.79 -2.87
CA LEU A 103 -7.89 -11.16 -1.95
C LEU A 103 -8.70 -12.38 -2.44
N LYS A 104 -8.89 -12.54 -3.76
CA LYS A 104 -9.52 -13.74 -4.35
C LYS A 104 -8.66 -14.99 -4.14
N LEU A 105 -7.33 -14.86 -4.27
CA LEU A 105 -6.38 -15.97 -4.14
C LEU A 105 -6.14 -16.41 -2.68
N SER A 106 -6.27 -15.50 -1.71
CA SER A 106 -6.12 -15.81 -0.27
C SER A 106 -7.12 -16.84 0.30
N LYS A 107 -8.17 -17.23 -0.47
CA LYS A 107 -9.05 -18.36 -0.12
C LYS A 107 -8.42 -19.73 -0.39
N LEU A 108 -7.45 -19.80 -1.29
CA LEU A 108 -6.89 -21.05 -1.80
C LEU A 108 -5.59 -21.45 -1.11
N GLN A 109 -4.83 -20.49 -0.61
CA GLN A 109 -3.59 -20.69 0.12
C GLN A 109 -3.45 -19.51 1.10
N GLY A 110 -2.99 -19.74 2.33
CA GLY A 110 -2.66 -18.68 3.28
C GLY A 110 -1.56 -17.78 2.71
N LEU A 111 -1.96 -16.83 1.86
CA LEU A 111 -1.06 -16.08 1.00
C LEU A 111 -0.40 -14.97 1.83
N ARG A 112 0.92 -15.03 1.89
CA ARG A 112 1.79 -13.99 2.44
C ARG A 112 2.15 -13.04 1.30
N LEU A 113 1.88 -11.74 1.47
CA LEU A 113 2.20 -10.66 0.50
C LEU A 113 3.42 -9.89 0.97
#